data_AF-A0A3M4L5G9-F1
#
_entry.id   AF-A0A3M4L5G9-F1
#
_cell.length_a   1.000
_cell.length_b   1.000
_cell.length_c   1.000
_cell.angle_alpha   90.00
_cell.angle_beta   90.00
_cell.angle_gamma   90.00
#
_symmetry.space_group_name_H-M   'P 1'
#
loop_
_entity.id
_entity.type
_entity.pdbx_description
1 polymer ?
#
loop_
_entity_poly.entity_id
_entity_poly.type
_entity_poly.pdbx_seq_one_letter_code
_entity_poly.pdbx_strand_id
1 'polypeptide(L)' 'MPEINTVAVDFHVKRYSDFDLLSIARAVAQDYEAINTAYLVSVHAHCSSVVGVVFGHIAPGPYG' A
#
# COMPACT_ATOMS: atom_id res chain seq x y z
N MET A 1 -8.80 -21.63 -25.33
CA MET A 1 -8.98 -20.29 -24.74
C MET A 1 -7.97 -20.20 -23.60
N PRO A 2 -7.07 -19.20 -23.55
CA PRO A 2 -6.13 -19.11 -22.44
C PRO A 2 -6.92 -18.88 -21.15
N GLU A 3 -6.63 -19.67 -20.14
CA GLU A 3 -7.24 -19.58 -18.82
C GLU A 3 -6.80 -18.25 -18.18
N ILE A 4 -7.69 -17.27 -18.16
CA ILE A 4 -7.41 -15.98 -17.53
C ILE A 4 -7.53 -16.22 -16.02
N ASN A 5 -6.38 -16.38 -15.35
CA ASN A 5 -6.27 -16.41 -13.89
C ASN A 5 -6.75 -15.06 -13.32
N THR A 6 -8.06 -14.94 -13.18
CA THR A 6 -8.72 -13.73 -12.72
C THR A 6 -8.68 -13.73 -11.20
N VAL A 7 -7.81 -12.91 -10.62
CA VAL A 7 -7.77 -12.69 -9.17
C VAL A 7 -8.78 -11.61 -8.83
N ALA A 8 -9.87 -12.00 -8.19
CA ALA A 8 -10.82 -11.05 -7.60
C ALA A 8 -10.22 -10.49 -6.30
N VAL A 9 -10.06 -9.17 -6.24
CA VAL A 9 -9.58 -8.45 -5.06
C VAL A 9 -10.72 -7.57 -4.56
N ASP A 10 -11.29 -7.93 -3.42
CA ASP A 10 -12.29 -7.10 -2.75
C ASP A 10 -11.59 -6.11 -1.83
N PHE A 11 -11.89 -4.82 -1.98
CA PHE A 11 -11.38 -3.78 -1.10
C PHE A 11 -12.20 -3.75 0.18
N HIS A 12 -11.56 -4.08 1.30
CA HIS A 12 -12.12 -3.88 2.63
C HIS A 12 -11.33 -2.79 3.34
N VAL A 13 -12.04 -1.79 3.88
CA VAL A 13 -11.39 -0.71 4.64
C VAL A 13 -10.79 -1.32 5.90
N LYS A 14 -9.46 -1.43 5.93
CA LYS A 14 -8.70 -1.94 7.06
C LYS A 14 -8.28 -0.77 7.95
N ARG A 15 -8.66 -0.81 9.23
CA ARG A 15 -8.06 0.08 10.24
C ARG A 15 -6.59 -0.30 10.43
N TYR A 16 -5.68 0.66 10.36
CA TYR A 16 -4.27 0.42 10.66
C TYR A 16 -4.11 -0.11 12.08
N SER A 17 -3.31 -1.16 12.22
CA SER A 17 -2.89 -1.67 13.52
C SER A 17 -1.83 -0.76 14.16
N ASP A 18 -1.57 -0.92 15.45
CA ASP A 18 -0.50 -0.17 16.13
C ASP A 18 0.88 -0.41 15.50
N PHE A 19 1.11 -1.63 15.00
CA PHE A 19 2.31 -1.98 14.25
C PHE A 19 2.42 -1.21 12.93
N ASP A 20 1.31 -1.09 12.20
CA ASP A 20 1.25 -0.32 10.96
C ASP A 20 1.57 1.16 11.23
N LEU A 21 0.93 1.76 12.25
CA LEU A 21 1.15 3.15 12.64
C LEU A 21 2.60 3.44 13.04
N LEU A 22 3.21 2.55 13.82
CA LEU A 22 4.62 2.68 14.22
C LEU A 22 5.55 2.61 13.00
N SER A 23 5.25 1.73 12.05
CA SER A 23 6.05 1.55 10.84
C SER A 23 5.95 2.77 9.92
N ILE A 24 4.75 3.33 9.76
CA ILE A 24 4.51 4.58 9.03
C ILE A 24 5.29 5.72 9.66
N ALA A 25 5.19 5.92 10.98
CA ALA A 25 5.89 7.00 11.68
C ALA A 25 7.41 6.93 11.49
N ARG A 26 7.97 5.72 11.55
CA ARG A 26 9.41 5.49 11.28
C ARG A 26 9.78 5.80 9.84
N ALA A 27 8.98 5.38 8.87
CA ALA A 27 9.24 5.63 7.45
C ALA A 27 9.13 7.13 7.09
N VAL A 28 8.20 7.86 7.71
CA VAL A 28 8.08 9.32 7.57
C VAL A 28 9.32 10.02 8.10
N ALA A 29 9.88 9.56 9.23
CA ALA A 29 11.07 10.15 9.82
C ALA A 29 12.38 9.92 9.04
N GLN A 30 12.39 9.03 8.03
CA GLN A 30 13.58 8.76 7.22
C GLN A 30 13.84 9.83 6.14
N ASP A 31 12.89 10.75 5.92
CA ASP A 31 13.02 11.88 4.98
C ASP A 31 13.63 11.47 3.62
N TYR A 32 12.98 10.51 2.95
CA TYR A 32 13.47 9.97 1.68
C TYR A 32 13.72 11.08 0.66
N GLU A 33 14.93 11.11 0.07
CA GLU A 33 15.37 12.18 -0.86
C GLU A 33 14.53 12.29 -2.15
N ALA A 34 13.76 11.26 -2.48
CA ALA A 34 12.87 11.25 -3.65
C ALA A 34 11.45 11.70 -3.29
N ILE A 35 10.69 12.15 -4.30
CA ILE A 35 9.25 12.40 -4.15
C ILE A 35 8.58 11.08 -3.77
N ASN A 36 8.31 10.92 -2.48
CA ASN A 36 7.51 9.83 -1.99
C ASN A 36 6.04 10.21 -2.19
N THR A 37 5.36 9.52 -3.11
CA THR A 37 3.95 9.80 -3.38
C THR A 37 3.02 9.13 -2.39
N ALA A 38 3.44 8.06 -1.71
CA ALA A 38 2.72 7.37 -0.63
C ALA A 38 3.55 6.26 0.06
N TYR A 39 3.13 5.86 1.25
CA TYR A 39 3.65 4.68 1.95
C TYR A 39 2.77 3.45 1.69
N LEU A 40 3.39 2.30 1.40
CA LEU A 40 2.71 1.01 1.32
C LEU A 40 2.85 0.25 2.65
N VAL A 41 1.72 -0.25 3.14
CA VAL A 41 1.58 -0.88 4.46
C VAL A 41 0.91 -2.24 4.31
N SER A 42 1.24 -3.22 5.18
CA SER A 42 0.73 -4.60 5.07
C SER A 42 0.96 -5.18 3.66
N VAL A 43 2.22 -5.13 3.20
CA VAL A 43 2.61 -5.41 1.82
C VAL A 43 2.80 -6.90 1.57
N HIS A 44 2.26 -7.38 0.45
CA HIS A 44 2.52 -8.69 -0.12
C HIS A 44 3.24 -8.51 -1.47
N ALA A 45 4.44 -9.05 -1.58
CA ALA A 45 5.21 -9.06 -2.82
C ALA A 45 5.19 -10.47 -3.44
N HIS A 46 4.93 -10.55 -4.74
CA HIS A 46 4.96 -11.78 -5.50
C HIS A 46 5.56 -11.52 -6.89
N CYS A 47 6.67 -12.19 -7.19
CA CYS A 47 7.46 -11.98 -8.41
C CYS A 47 7.79 -10.49 -8.61
N SER A 48 7.29 -9.87 -9.69
CA SER A 48 7.49 -8.46 -10.05
C SER A 48 6.34 -7.55 -9.60
N SER A 49 5.42 -8.06 -8.77
CA SER A 49 4.22 -7.34 -8.35
C SER A 49 4.16 -7.19 -6.84
N VAL A 50 3.63 -6.06 -6.39
CA VAL A 50 3.49 -5.73 -4.98
C VAL A 50 2.09 -5.19 -4.74
N VAL A 51 1.41 -5.69 -3.70
CA VAL A 51 0.08 -5.25 -3.29
C VAL A 51 0.14 -4.87 -1.82
N GLY A 52 -0.46 -3.74 -1.45
CA GLY A 52 -0.51 -3.27 -0.07
C GLY A 52 -1.55 -2.19 0.12
N VAL A 53 -1.72 -1.75 1.36
CA VAL A 53 -2.58 -0.63 1.73
C VAL A 53 -1.78 0.67 1.58
N VAL A 54 -2.33 1.62 0.83
CA VAL A 54 -1.72 2.92 0.59
C VAL A 54 -2.00 3.86 1.78
N PHE A 55 -0.99 4.59 2.23
CA PHE A 55 -1.11 5.64 3.24
C PHE A 55 -0.53 6.96 2.72
N GLY A 56 -1.30 8.04 2.87
CA GLY A 56 -0.83 9.41 2.63
C GLY A 56 -0.56 9.75 1.16
N HIS A 57 -1.32 9.17 0.21
CA HIS A 57 -1.10 9.45 -1.21
C HIS A 57 -1.33 10.93 -1.55
N ILE A 58 -0.41 11.54 -2.30
CA ILE A 58 -0.47 12.98 -2.63
C ILE A 58 -1.68 13.38 -3.49
N ALA A 59 -2.22 12.41 -4.25
CA ALA A 59 -3.39 12.57 -5.09
C ALA A 59 -4.30 11.37 -4.85
N PRO A 60 -5.02 11.33 -3.71
CA PRO A 60 -5.85 10.20 -3.38
C PRO A 60 -6.95 10.07 -4.43
N GLY A 61 -7.20 8.84 -4.88
CA GLY A 61 -8.24 8.55 -5.85
C GLY A 61 -9.64 8.67 -5.22
N PRO A 62 -10.71 8.32 -5.94
CA PRO A 62 -12.07 8.33 -5.37
C PRO A 62 -12.24 7.38 -4.16
N TYR A 63 -11.27 6.51 -3.89
CA TYR A 63 -11.28 5.51 -2.83
C TYR A 63 -10.23 5.75 -1.73
N GLY A 64 -9.52 6.89 -1.76
CA GLY A 64 -8.36 7.16 -0.89
C GLY A 64 -7.07 6.73 -1.55
#